data_AF-C5E111-F1
#
_entry.id   AF-C5E111-F1
#
_cell.length_a   1.000
_cell.length_b   1.000
_cell.length_c   1.000
_cell.angle_alpha   90.00
_cell.angle_beta   90.00
_cell.angle_gamma   90.00
#
_symmetry.space_group_name_H-M   'P 1'
#
loop_
_entity.id
_entity.type
_entity.pdbx_description
1 polymer ?
#
loop_
_entity_poly.entity_id
_entity_poly.type
_entity_poly.pdbx_seq_one_letter_code
_entity_poly.pdbx_strand_id
1 'polypeptide(L)'
;MDDNLKEYEKLKAELKKSIATKNKLEDDFERLEQEIYDTETEYFSGNNTTSNTGIAGNRFSYGGNIIKGFDGFNKSHHHSAGHDSHNRGFSNDDRIFSLSSAIFVKQQQQMDDWEVD
;
A
#
# COMPACT_ATOMS: atom_id res chain seq x y z
N MET A 1 -25.55 -29.54 38.91
CA MET A 1 -25.94 -28.11 38.78
C MET A 1 -24.72 -27.20 38.80
N ASP A 2 -23.75 -27.42 39.69
CA ASP A 2 -22.50 -26.63 39.74
C ASP A 2 -21.62 -26.76 38.49
N ASP A 3 -21.58 -27.93 37.84
CA ASP A 3 -20.71 -28.11 36.67
C ASP A 3 -21.18 -27.29 35.45
N ASN A 4 -22.49 -27.16 35.26
CA ASN A 4 -23.07 -26.29 34.23
C ASN A 4 -22.77 -24.81 34.50
N LEU A 5 -22.76 -24.39 35.78
CA LEU A 5 -22.43 -23.01 36.15
C LEU A 5 -20.94 -22.72 35.94
N LYS A 6 -20.06 -23.68 36.26
CA LYS A 6 -18.62 -23.57 35.99
C LYS A 6 -18.31 -23.50 34.49
N GLU A 7 -18.99 -24.31 33.69
CA GLU A 7 -18.85 -24.29 32.23
C GLU A 7 -19.33 -22.95 31.65
N TYR A 8 -20.47 -22.43 32.13
CA TYR A 8 -20.97 -21.12 31.73
C TYR A 8 -19.97 -19.99 32.04
N GLU A 9 -19.42 -19.94 33.25
CA GLU A 9 -18.43 -18.92 33.62
C GLU A 9 -17.12 -19.06 32.82
N LYS A 10 -16.70 -20.29 32.50
CA LYS A 10 -15.55 -20.54 31.62
C LYS A 10 -15.81 -20.00 30.21
N LEU A 11 -16.95 -20.34 29.60
CA LEU A 11 -17.31 -19.86 28.27
C LEU A 11 -17.42 -18.33 28.24
N LYS A 12 -17.96 -17.73 29.29
CA LYS A 12 -18.05 -16.27 29.42
C LYS A 12 -16.67 -15.61 29.48
N ALA A 13 -15.72 -16.21 30.20
CA ALA A 13 -14.34 -15.71 30.25
C ALA A 13 -13.64 -15.87 28.88
N GLU A 14 -13.83 -17.00 28.21
CA GLU A 14 -13.30 -17.26 26.88
C GLU A 14 -13.87 -16.30 25.83
N LEU A 15 -15.17 -16.03 25.88
CA LEU A 15 -15.82 -15.06 25.00
C LEU A 15 -15.26 -13.65 25.21
N LYS A 16 -15.08 -13.22 26.46
CA LYS A 16 -14.46 -11.92 26.76
C LYS A 16 -13.05 -11.82 26.18
N LYS A 17 -12.26 -12.88 26.32
CA LYS A 17 -10.91 -12.95 25.73
C LYS A 17 -10.97 -12.90 24.20
N SER A 18 -11.88 -13.65 23.58
CA SER A 18 -12.05 -13.67 22.13
C SER A 18 -12.43 -12.30 21.58
N ILE A 19 -13.35 -11.59 22.25
CA ILE A 19 -13.74 -10.22 21.88
C ILE A 19 -12.55 -9.26 22.01
N ALA A 20 -11.79 -9.33 23.12
CA ALA A 20 -10.61 -8.48 23.30
C ALA A 20 -9.54 -8.75 22.23
N THR A 21 -9.30 -10.02 21.88
CA THR A 21 -8.40 -10.38 20.79
C THR A 21 -8.90 -9.87 19.45
N LYS A 22 -10.20 -10.01 19.17
CA LYS A 22 -10.82 -9.51 17.94
C LYS A 22 -10.56 -8.00 17.80
N ASN A 23 -10.91 -7.22 18.81
CA ASN A 23 -10.74 -5.76 18.76
C ASN A 23 -9.27 -5.38 18.51
N LYS A 24 -8.33 -6.05 19.20
CA LYS A 24 -6.91 -5.81 18.97
C LYS A 24 -6.48 -6.11 17.54
N LEU A 25 -6.97 -7.20 16.95
CA LEU A 25 -6.66 -7.56 15.57
C LEU A 25 -7.26 -6.57 14.57
N GLU A 26 -8.45 -6.03 14.86
CA GLU A 26 -9.06 -4.97 14.05
C GLU A 26 -8.21 -3.68 14.12
N ASP A 27 -7.77 -3.26 15.32
CA ASP A 27 -6.90 -2.10 15.49
C ASP A 27 -5.54 -2.28 14.77
N ASP A 28 -4.93 -3.46 14.91
CA ASP A 28 -3.65 -3.79 14.25
C ASP A 28 -3.81 -3.84 12.72
N PHE A 29 -4.95 -4.31 12.23
CA PHE A 29 -5.25 -4.36 10.81
C PHE A 29 -5.39 -2.96 10.21
N GLU A 30 -6.17 -2.08 10.84
CA GLU A 30 -6.32 -0.69 10.40
C GLU A 30 -4.98 0.05 10.37
N ARG A 31 -4.14 -0.17 11.39
CA ARG A 31 -2.78 0.41 11.44
C ARG A 31 -1.91 -0.08 10.28
N LEU A 32 -1.96 -1.36 9.95
CA LEU A 32 -1.15 -1.94 8.86
C LEU A 32 -1.59 -1.43 7.48
N GLU A 33 -2.90 -1.28 7.24
CA GLU A 33 -3.41 -0.71 5.99
C GLU A 33 -2.90 0.73 5.78
N GLN A 34 -2.92 1.54 6.84
CA GLN A 34 -2.35 2.90 6.78
C GLN A 34 -0.83 2.87 6.53
N GLU A 35 -0.10 1.98 7.22
CA GLU A 35 1.35 1.82 7.05
C GLU A 35 1.72 1.41 5.62
N ILE A 36 0.94 0.53 4.99
CA ILE A 36 1.12 0.14 3.59
C ILE A 36 0.95 1.37 2.67
N TYR A 37 -0.13 2.13 2.84
CA TYR A 37 -0.38 3.32 2.02
C TYR A 37 0.73 4.39 2.16
N ASP A 38 1.19 4.62 3.39
CA ASP A 38 2.23 5.59 3.70
C ASP A 38 3.57 5.16 3.11
N THR A 39 3.94 3.89 3.25
CA THR A 39 5.19 3.34 2.70
C THR A 39 5.17 3.32 1.17
N GLU A 40 4.06 3.01 0.52
CA GLU A 40 3.92 3.16 -0.93
C GLU A 40 4.16 4.60 -1.37
N THR A 41 3.64 5.57 -0.62
CA THR A 41 3.88 7.00 -0.89
C THR A 41 5.36 7.35 -0.72
N GLU A 42 5.97 6.94 0.39
CA GLU A 42 7.38 7.20 0.67
C GLU A 42 8.30 6.63 -0.42
N TYR A 43 8.11 5.35 -0.80
CA TYR A 43 9.01 4.66 -1.71
C TYR A 43 8.76 4.96 -3.20
N PHE A 44 7.52 5.23 -3.60
CA PHE A 44 7.16 5.36 -5.02
C PHE A 44 6.82 6.80 -5.44
N SER A 45 6.37 7.67 -4.53
CA SER A 45 6.08 9.08 -4.85
C SER A 45 7.36 9.93 -4.91
N GLY A 46 8.34 9.68 -4.03
CA GLY A 46 9.56 10.51 -3.89
C GLY A 46 10.72 10.17 -4.86
N ASN A 47 10.78 8.94 -5.38
CA ASN A 47 11.97 8.43 -6.09
C ASN A 47 12.16 8.92 -7.54
N ASN A 48 11.32 9.83 -8.04
CA ASN A 48 11.60 10.52 -9.31
C ASN A 48 12.43 11.81 -9.14
N THR A 49 12.87 12.15 -7.92
CA THR A 49 13.52 13.44 -7.64
C THR A 49 14.87 13.38 -6.93
N THR A 50 15.52 12.22 -6.81
CA THR A 50 16.95 12.19 -6.49
C THR A 50 17.75 12.60 -7.73
N SER A 51 17.70 13.90 -8.02
CA SER A 51 18.65 14.62 -8.83
C SER A 51 20.01 14.56 -8.15
N ASN A 52 20.71 13.43 -8.29
CA ASN A 52 22.15 13.47 -8.16
C ASN A 52 22.65 14.30 -9.34
N THR A 53 23.27 15.42 -9.00
CA THR A 53 23.89 16.41 -9.88
C THR A 53 24.88 15.74 -10.83
N GLY A 54 24.39 15.24 -11.95
CA GLY A 54 25.18 14.98 -13.15
C GLY A 54 25.33 16.29 -13.91
N ILE A 55 26.58 16.72 -14.10
CA ILE A 55 26.95 17.77 -15.06
C ILE A 55 26.18 17.48 -16.37
N ALA A 56 25.39 18.46 -16.82
CA ALA A 56 24.50 18.43 -18.00
C ALA A 56 23.13 17.75 -17.80
N GLY A 57 22.20 18.47 -17.17
CA GLY A 57 20.84 18.73 -17.68
C GLY A 57 19.87 17.58 -17.96
N ASN A 58 20.25 16.31 -17.75
CA ASN A 58 19.41 15.16 -18.05
C ASN A 58 18.91 14.52 -16.76
N ARG A 59 17.59 14.52 -16.56
CA ARG A 59 16.91 13.99 -15.37
C ARG A 59 16.91 12.46 -15.43
N PHE A 60 18.02 11.83 -15.07
CA PHE A 60 18.07 10.38 -14.96
C PHE A 60 17.45 9.94 -13.63
N SER A 61 16.17 9.60 -13.66
CA SER A 61 15.55 8.74 -12.65
C SER A 61 16.26 7.38 -12.74
N TYR A 62 16.95 6.95 -11.69
CA TYR A 62 17.61 5.64 -11.65
C TYR A 62 16.51 4.57 -11.68
N GLY A 63 16.22 4.12 -12.90
CA GLY A 63 14.89 3.75 -13.35
C GLY A 63 14.54 2.29 -13.13
N GLY A 64 13.83 2.04 -12.04
CA GLY A 64 13.00 0.85 -11.88
C GLY A 64 12.45 0.70 -10.48
N ASN A 65 11.21 0.24 -10.37
CA ASN A 65 10.60 -0.15 -9.10
C ASN A 65 9.75 -1.41 -9.33
N ILE A 66 9.24 -2.02 -8.26
CA ILE A 66 8.44 -3.24 -8.37
C ILE A 66 7.15 -3.05 -9.21
N ILE A 67 6.67 -1.80 -9.32
CA ILE A 67 5.49 -1.46 -10.13
C ILE A 67 5.83 -1.41 -11.63
N LYS A 68 6.97 -0.80 -11.98
CA LYS A 68 7.38 -0.51 -13.36
C LYS A 68 8.41 -1.48 -13.92
N GLY A 69 8.97 -2.36 -13.10
CA GLY A 69 10.07 -3.25 -13.45
C GLY A 69 11.45 -2.57 -13.33
N PHE A 70 12.49 -3.39 -13.35
CA PHE A 70 13.89 -3.01 -13.11
C PHE A 70 14.79 -3.09 -14.35
N ASP A 71 14.21 -3.12 -15.55
CA ASP A 71 14.95 -3.29 -16.83
C ASP A 71 15.86 -2.08 -17.17
N GLY A 72 15.70 -0.95 -16.46
CA GLY A 72 16.53 0.25 -16.64
C GLY A 72 17.97 0.13 -16.12
N PHE A 73 18.32 -0.92 -15.35
CA PHE A 73 19.67 -1.07 -14.82
C PHE A 73 20.70 -1.62 -15.82
N ASN A 74 20.25 -2.29 -16.90
CA ASN A 74 21.12 -3.06 -17.79
C ASN A 74 21.38 -2.43 -19.17
N LYS A 75 20.79 -1.28 -19.49
CA LYS A 75 20.91 -0.69 -20.84
C LYS A 75 21.79 0.57 -20.82
N SER A 76 23.01 0.43 -21.34
CA SER A 76 23.76 1.58 -21.84
C SER A 76 22.88 2.33 -22.85
N HIS A 77 22.96 3.66 -22.80
CA HIS A 77 22.21 4.59 -23.66
C HIS A 77 22.03 4.08 -25.10
N HIS A 78 20.84 3.59 -25.46
CA HIS A 78 20.42 3.58 -26.85
C HIS A 78 18.89 3.64 -26.97
N HIS A 79 18.45 4.83 -27.33
CA HIS A 79 17.26 5.18 -28.11
C HIS A 79 16.07 4.20 -28.15
N SER A 80 14.97 4.59 -27.52
CA SER A 80 13.66 4.57 -28.19
C SER A 80 12.74 5.60 -27.53
N ALA A 81 12.55 6.73 -28.22
CA ALA A 81 11.52 7.73 -27.90
C ALA A 81 10.16 7.23 -28.43
N GLY A 82 9.73 6.06 -27.96
CA GLY A 82 8.49 5.40 -28.34
C GLY A 82 7.68 5.04 -27.10
N HIS A 83 6.73 5.90 -26.74
CA HIS A 83 5.62 5.60 -25.83
C HIS A 83 6.00 4.77 -24.59
N ASP A 84 6.94 5.27 -23.79
CA ASP A 84 7.37 4.55 -22.61
C ASP A 84 6.36 4.75 -21.45
N SER A 85 5.59 3.69 -21.17
CA SER A 85 4.73 3.54 -19.99
C SER A 85 5.47 3.87 -18.69
N HIS A 86 6.79 3.67 -18.66
CA HIS A 86 7.62 3.89 -17.47
C HIS A 86 7.76 5.37 -17.08
N ASN A 87 7.45 6.31 -17.99
CA ASN A 87 7.62 7.75 -17.75
C ASN A 87 6.35 8.46 -17.22
N ARG A 88 5.26 7.73 -16.96
CA ARG A 88 4.12 8.30 -16.21
C ARG A 88 4.51 8.48 -14.74
N GLY A 89 4.10 9.58 -14.11
CA GLY A 89 4.29 9.79 -12.67
C GLY A 89 3.59 8.70 -11.85
N PHE A 90 4.00 8.52 -10.58
CA PHE A 90 3.32 7.59 -9.68
C PHE A 90 1.86 8.01 -9.51
N SER A 91 0.93 7.12 -9.85
CA SER A 91 -0.52 7.31 -9.72
C SER A 91 -1.07 6.50 -8.54
N ASN A 92 -2.30 6.80 -8.10
CA ASN A 92 -3.00 5.94 -7.15
C ASN A 92 -3.29 4.55 -7.75
N ASP A 93 -3.41 4.44 -9.07
CA ASP A 93 -3.53 3.14 -9.76
C ASP A 93 -2.27 2.26 -9.62
N ASP A 94 -1.12 2.86 -9.28
CA ASP A 94 0.16 2.18 -9.09
C ASP A 94 0.33 1.62 -7.66
N ARG A 95 -0.63 1.88 -6.76
CA ARG A 95 -0.63 1.44 -5.35
C ARG A 95 -1.09 -0.01 -5.21
N ILE A 96 -0.39 -0.92 -5.89
CA ILE A 96 -0.82 -2.32 -6.01
C ILE A 96 -0.94 -3.05 -4.66
N PHE A 97 -0.23 -2.60 -3.61
CA PHE A 97 -0.31 -3.22 -2.30
C PHE A 97 -1.59 -2.77 -1.59
N SER A 98 -1.88 -1.46 -1.56
CA SER A 98 -3.15 -0.95 -1.01
C SER A 98 -4.36 -1.47 -1.79
N LEU A 99 -4.28 -1.51 -3.13
CA LEU A 99 -5.34 -2.03 -4.01
C LEU A 99 -5.59 -3.53 -3.87
N SER A 100 -4.70 -4.28 -3.20
CA SER A 100 -4.93 -5.69 -2.89
C SER A 100 -5.97 -5.88 -1.76
N SER A 101 -6.26 -4.83 -1.00
CA SER A 101 -7.26 -4.84 0.07
C SER A 101 -8.63 -4.41 -0.45
N ALA A 102 -9.62 -5.30 -0.39
CA ALA A 102 -10.99 -4.99 -0.81
C ALA A 102 -11.65 -3.89 0.05
N ILE A 103 -11.20 -3.73 1.30
CA ILE A 103 -11.67 -2.68 2.21
C ILE A 103 -11.17 -1.32 1.70
N PHE A 104 -9.89 -1.23 1.37
CA PHE A 104 -9.28 -0.04 0.79
C PHE A 104 -9.96 0.35 -0.54
N VAL A 105 -10.16 -0.60 -1.46
CA VAL A 105 -10.84 -0.34 -2.75
C VAL A 105 -12.25 0.20 -2.54
N LYS A 106 -13.00 -0.36 -1.59
CA LYS A 106 -14.35 0.12 -1.27
C LYS A 106 -14.33 1.52 -0.67
N GLN A 107 -13.35 1.84 0.18
CA GLN A 107 -13.18 3.18 0.74
C GLN A 107 -12.86 4.21 -0.35
N GLN A 108 -11.96 3.88 -1.28
CA GLN A 108 -11.62 4.75 -2.40
C GLN A 108 -12.83 5.03 -3.29
N GLN A 109 -13.60 3.99 -3.66
CA GLN A 109 -14.83 4.15 -4.45
C GLN A 109 -15.86 5.04 -3.75
N GLN A 110 -16.00 4.91 -2.44
CA GLN A 110 -16.88 5.79 -1.67
C GLN A 110 -16.38 7.23 -1.67
N MET A 111 -15.07 7.51 -1.64
CA MET A 111 -14.59 8.88 -1.74
C MET A 111 -14.80 9.45 -3.14
N ASP A 112 -14.56 8.66 -4.18
CA ASP A 112 -14.74 9.08 -5.57
C ASP A 112 -16.22 9.39 -5.88
N ASP A 113 -17.17 8.61 -5.35
CA ASP A 113 -18.61 8.86 -5.51
C ASP A 113 -19.07 10.16 -4.84
N TRP A 114 -18.39 10.64 -3.79
CA TRP A 114 -18.74 11.88 -3.09
C TRP A 114 -18.17 13.14 -3.74
N GLU A 115 -17.15 13.01 -4.61
CA GLU A 115 -16.56 14.15 -5.34
C GLU A 115 -17.28 14.48 -6.65
N VAL A 116 -18.29 13.68 -7.05
CA VAL A 116 -19.00 13.80 -8.34
C VAL A 116 -20.33 14.57 -8.24
N ASP A 117 -20.76 14.99 -7.04
CA ASP A 117 -21.92 15.86 -6.79
C ASP A 117 -21.54 17.32 -6.48
#